data_AF-A0A958N1R7-F1
#
_entry.id   AF-A0A958N1R7-F1
#
_cell.length_a   1.000
_cell.length_b   1.000
_cell.length_c   1.000
_cell.angle_alpha   90.00
_cell.angle_beta   90.00
_cell.angle_gamma   90.00
#
_symmetry.space_group_name_H-M   'P 1'
#
loop_
_entity.id
_entity.type
_entity.pdbx_description
1 polymer ?
#
loop_
_entity_poly.entity_id
_entity_poly.type
_entity_poly.pdbx_seq_one_letter_code
_entity_poly.pdbx_strand_id
1 'polypeptide(L)'
;MNKVLLILSLLYIPALYAEVIEFPEEELAQESVLPIFDRVEVVKSRNVPTSERFEFGGGFGLNLTEALYDNKSINIHGTYNFTNLHAINFIYIYPFEGLSNMGNDLANGKGLAANQEFDPSLAPYPESYMMLNYQITAYYGKISLSKKFVMNVSLYGLAGLMNVTFSDSSSVGAVVGMGQKFYFNRNFGLRFDLLGMMYQGPDATSAPNGLDPDLVKSQVSSSSLDETLFFRTFFNFGLVYLL
;
A
#
# COMPACT_ATOMS: atom_id res chain seq x y z
N MET A 1 25.60 26.00 -8.67
CA MET A 1 24.31 26.12 -9.38
C MET A 1 24.48 25.49 -10.75
N ASN A 2 24.29 24.17 -10.89
CA ASN A 2 24.36 23.41 -12.16
C ASN A 2 24.06 21.91 -11.89
N LYS A 3 22.79 21.52 -11.74
CA LYS A 3 22.34 20.10 -11.68
C LYS A 3 20.92 19.88 -12.25
N VAL A 4 20.47 20.71 -13.20
CA VAL A 4 19.09 20.62 -13.75
C VAL A 4 19.07 20.10 -15.20
N LEU A 5 20.22 19.91 -15.86
CA LEU A 5 20.25 19.64 -17.30
C LEU A 5 20.26 18.15 -17.74
N LEU A 6 20.16 17.18 -16.82
CA LEU A 6 20.31 15.75 -17.15
C LEU A 6 19.00 14.95 -17.21
N ILE A 7 17.84 15.54 -16.92
CA ILE A 7 16.54 14.83 -16.89
C ILE A 7 15.71 15.04 -18.17
N LEU A 8 16.13 15.91 -19.08
CA LEU A 8 15.38 16.20 -20.31
C LEU A 8 15.77 15.35 -21.55
N SER A 9 16.71 14.42 -21.44
CA SER A 9 17.20 13.61 -22.58
C SER A 9 16.51 12.24 -22.76
N LEU A 10 15.54 11.89 -21.89
CA LEU A 10 14.83 10.60 -21.94
C LEU A 10 13.49 10.63 -22.70
N LEU A 11 13.15 11.73 -23.39
CA LEU A 11 11.88 11.91 -24.11
C LEU A 11 12.00 11.92 -25.65
N TYR A 12 13.10 11.42 -26.21
CA TYR A 12 13.20 11.22 -27.66
C TYR A 12 12.59 9.86 -28.05
N ILE A 13 11.27 9.82 -28.18
CA ILE A 13 10.57 8.74 -28.90
C ILE A 13 10.62 9.11 -30.39
N PRO A 14 11.25 8.31 -31.27
CA PRO A 14 11.17 8.55 -32.70
C PRO A 14 9.71 8.39 -33.13
N ALA A 15 9.15 9.43 -33.76
CA ALA A 15 7.87 9.38 -34.42
C ALA A 15 7.96 8.33 -35.55
N LEU A 16 7.47 7.13 -35.28
CA LEU A 16 7.25 6.13 -36.31
C LEU A 16 6.18 6.69 -37.26
N TYR A 17 6.57 6.89 -38.52
CA TYR A 17 5.64 7.12 -39.62
C TYR A 17 4.66 5.95 -39.67
N ALA A 18 3.44 6.18 -39.22
CA ALA A 18 2.35 5.23 -39.40
C ALA A 18 1.96 5.27 -40.89
N GLU A 19 2.21 4.17 -41.59
CA GLU A 19 1.64 3.92 -42.90
C GLU A 19 0.11 3.97 -42.76
N VAL A 20 -0.52 4.93 -43.45
CA VAL A 20 -1.97 5.10 -43.44
C VAL A 20 -2.56 4.06 -44.36
N ILE A 21 -2.94 2.93 -43.79
CA ILE A 21 -3.70 1.89 -44.49
C ILE A 21 -5.15 2.38 -44.56
N GLU A 22 -5.57 2.90 -45.70
CA GLU A 22 -6.98 3.24 -45.98
C GLU A 22 -7.74 1.94 -46.29
N PHE A 23 -8.66 1.56 -45.41
CA PHE A 23 -9.57 0.45 -45.65
C PHE A 23 -10.84 0.97 -46.34
N PRO A 24 -11.36 0.28 -47.37
CA PRO A 24 -12.66 0.59 -47.96
C PRO A 24 -13.76 0.60 -46.89
N GLU A 25 -14.72 1.53 -46.96
CA GLU A 25 -15.77 1.68 -45.94
C GLU A 25 -16.66 0.43 -45.77
N GLU A 26 -16.66 -0.43 -46.79
CA GLU A 26 -17.33 -1.72 -46.84
C GLU A 26 -16.60 -2.86 -46.08
N GLU A 27 -15.32 -2.67 -45.70
CA GLU A 27 -14.59 -3.55 -44.78
C GLU A 27 -14.55 -3.04 -43.33
N LEU A 28 -15.06 -1.83 -43.08
CA LEU A 28 -15.26 -1.34 -41.71
C LEU A 28 -16.36 -2.19 -41.07
N ALA A 29 -16.06 -2.79 -39.92
CA ALA A 29 -16.99 -3.61 -39.17
C ALA A 29 -18.26 -2.80 -38.81
N GLN A 30 -19.32 -2.97 -39.60
CA GLN A 30 -20.61 -2.27 -39.42
C GLN A 30 -21.44 -2.84 -38.26
N GLU A 31 -21.02 -3.98 -37.70
CA GLU A 31 -21.64 -4.57 -36.52
C GLU A 31 -20.55 -4.90 -35.50
N SER A 32 -20.83 -4.62 -34.22
CA SER A 32 -20.01 -5.12 -33.11
C SER A 32 -20.25 -6.62 -32.98
N VAL A 33 -19.72 -7.40 -33.92
CA VAL A 33 -19.78 -8.85 -33.82
C VAL A 33 -18.88 -9.24 -32.65
N LEU A 34 -19.43 -9.92 -31.65
CA LEU A 34 -18.61 -10.52 -30.61
C LEU A 34 -17.63 -11.48 -31.30
N PRO A 35 -16.31 -11.28 -31.19
CA PRO A 35 -15.36 -12.17 -31.82
C PRO A 35 -15.61 -13.60 -31.32
N ILE A 36 -15.97 -14.49 -32.25
CA ILE A 36 -16.09 -15.92 -31.98
C ILE A 36 -14.65 -16.44 -31.90
N PHE A 37 -14.14 -16.63 -30.68
CA PHE A 37 -12.80 -17.14 -30.48
C PHE A 37 -12.78 -18.65 -30.72
N ASP A 38 -12.31 -19.07 -31.91
CA ASP A 38 -12.12 -20.50 -32.27
C ASP A 38 -11.16 -21.26 -31.34
N ARG A 39 -10.38 -20.54 -30.51
CA ARG A 39 -9.46 -21.11 -29.51
C ARG A 39 -9.64 -20.45 -28.15
N VAL A 40 -10.56 -20.98 -27.35
CA VAL A 40 -10.86 -20.52 -25.98
C VAL A 40 -9.63 -20.62 -25.06
N GLU A 41 -8.66 -21.49 -25.35
CA GLU A 41 -7.47 -21.72 -24.51
C GLU A 41 -6.54 -20.51 -24.39
N VAL A 42 -6.41 -19.68 -25.44
CA VAL A 42 -5.51 -18.51 -25.45
C VAL A 42 -6.03 -17.40 -24.51
N VAL A 43 -7.33 -17.35 -24.28
CA VAL A 43 -7.95 -16.40 -23.33
C VAL A 43 -7.73 -16.86 -21.89
N LYS A 44 -7.76 -18.18 -21.64
CA LYS A 44 -7.62 -18.79 -20.30
C LYS A 44 -6.17 -18.83 -19.79
N SER A 45 -5.18 -18.74 -20.67
CA SER A 45 -3.77 -18.83 -20.26
C SER A 45 -3.31 -17.58 -19.50
N ARG A 46 -2.64 -17.82 -18.37
CA ARG A 46 -2.04 -16.80 -17.52
C ARG A 46 -0.77 -16.27 -18.20
N ASN A 47 -0.76 -15.01 -18.61
CA ASN A 47 0.41 -14.37 -19.25
C ASN A 47 1.52 -14.04 -18.24
N VAL A 48 1.18 -13.95 -16.96
CA VAL A 48 2.09 -13.65 -15.86
C VAL A 48 2.02 -14.80 -14.85
N PRO A 49 2.65 -15.95 -15.13
CA PRO A 49 2.72 -17.05 -14.18
C PRO A 49 3.55 -16.62 -12.98
N THR A 50 3.02 -16.86 -11.78
CA THR A 50 3.68 -16.53 -10.52
C THR A 50 4.19 -17.77 -9.80
N SER A 51 3.78 -18.97 -10.20
CA SER A 51 4.21 -20.23 -9.58
C SER A 51 5.73 -20.31 -9.47
N GLU A 52 6.21 -20.61 -8.26
CA GLU A 52 7.63 -20.79 -7.90
C GLU A 52 8.51 -19.54 -8.09
N ARG A 53 7.90 -18.35 -8.05
CA ARG A 53 8.59 -17.07 -8.31
C ARG A 53 8.56 -16.12 -7.13
N PHE A 54 9.61 -15.31 -7.05
CA PHE A 54 9.71 -14.23 -6.10
C PHE A 54 9.16 -12.92 -6.68
N GLU A 55 8.46 -12.17 -5.86
CA GLU A 55 8.07 -10.79 -6.14
C GLU A 55 8.68 -9.88 -5.10
N PHE A 56 9.22 -8.75 -5.53
CA PHE A 56 9.75 -7.72 -4.66
C PHE A 56 9.22 -6.37 -5.09
N GLY A 57 9.05 -5.47 -4.14
CA GLY A 57 8.55 -4.16 -4.47
C GLY A 57 8.56 -3.21 -3.28
N GLY A 58 8.08 -2.01 -3.56
CA GLY A 58 7.94 -0.97 -2.56
C GLY A 58 7.11 0.18 -3.09
N GLY A 59 6.73 1.06 -2.18
CA GLY A 59 5.87 2.18 -2.48
C GLY A 59 5.53 3.01 -1.26
N PHE A 60 4.35 3.61 -1.32
CA PHE A 60 3.83 4.50 -0.30
C PHE A 60 2.57 3.90 0.33
N GLY A 61 2.29 4.29 1.56
CA GLY A 61 1.11 3.87 2.29
C GLY A 61 0.44 5.03 3.01
N LEU A 62 -0.87 4.91 3.20
CA LEU A 62 -1.71 5.84 3.93
C LEU A 62 -2.50 5.08 5.01
N ASN A 63 -2.34 5.46 6.27
CA ASN A 63 -3.20 5.02 7.35
C ASN A 63 -4.50 5.83 7.31
N LEU A 64 -5.60 5.19 6.92
CA LEU A 64 -6.90 5.84 6.73
C LEU A 64 -7.62 6.13 8.06
N THR A 65 -7.06 5.65 9.18
CA THR A 65 -7.68 5.66 10.50
C THR A 65 -6.79 6.30 11.57
N GLU A 66 -5.62 6.83 11.20
CA GLU A 66 -4.77 7.58 12.12
C GLU A 66 -5.24 9.03 12.19
N ALA A 67 -5.43 9.51 13.42
CA ALA A 67 -5.90 10.86 13.71
C ALA A 67 -4.82 11.72 14.36
N LEU A 68 -3.89 11.14 15.11
CA LEU A 68 -2.92 11.89 15.90
C LEU A 68 -1.59 12.07 15.17
N TYR A 69 -1.09 11.01 14.55
CA TYR A 69 0.24 10.97 13.92
C TYR A 69 0.19 11.14 12.39
N ASP A 70 1.33 11.41 11.75
CA ASP A 70 1.40 11.44 10.29
C ASP A 70 0.90 10.10 9.74
N ASN A 71 -0.07 10.19 8.84
CA ASN A 71 -0.72 9.03 8.30
C ASN A 71 -0.01 8.48 7.06
N LYS A 72 1.08 9.09 6.60
CA LYS A 72 1.86 8.64 5.46
C LYS A 72 2.95 7.68 5.88
N SER A 73 3.32 6.81 4.96
CA SER A 73 4.35 5.81 5.17
C SER A 73 5.02 5.44 3.86
N ILE A 74 6.18 4.80 3.95
CA ILE A 74 6.76 4.00 2.88
C ILE A 74 6.62 2.53 3.23
N ASN A 75 6.55 1.67 2.20
CA ASN A 75 6.54 0.24 2.39
C ASN A 75 7.49 -0.47 1.43
N ILE A 76 7.99 -1.61 1.87
CA ILE A 76 8.63 -2.62 1.02
C ILE A 76 7.94 -3.94 1.24
N HIS A 77 7.91 -4.78 0.21
CA HIS A 77 7.30 -6.10 0.30
C HIS A 77 8.09 -7.13 -0.49
N GLY A 78 8.03 -8.36 0.00
CA GLY A 78 8.54 -9.55 -0.68
C GLY A 78 7.46 -10.63 -0.68
N THR A 79 7.29 -11.35 -1.77
CA THR A 79 6.35 -12.47 -1.85
C THR A 79 7.04 -13.65 -2.51
N TYR A 80 6.93 -14.83 -1.92
CA TYR A 80 7.29 -16.07 -2.57
C TYR A 80 6.01 -16.85 -2.90
N ASN A 81 5.78 -17.06 -4.18
CA ASN A 81 4.61 -17.77 -4.68
C ASN A 81 4.95 -19.26 -4.83
N PHE A 82 4.32 -20.13 -4.05
CA PHE A 82 4.45 -21.58 -4.22
C PHE A 82 3.75 -22.04 -5.49
N THR A 83 2.58 -21.47 -5.73
CA THR A 83 1.74 -21.76 -6.89
C THR A 83 1.18 -20.47 -7.47
N ASN A 84 0.41 -20.55 -8.55
CA ASN A 84 -0.35 -19.42 -9.07
C ASN A 84 -1.46 -18.92 -8.13
N LEU A 85 -1.77 -19.67 -7.07
CA LEU A 85 -2.85 -19.43 -6.11
C LEU A 85 -2.34 -19.07 -4.71
N HIS A 86 -1.22 -19.65 -4.26
CA HIS A 86 -0.76 -19.58 -2.88
C HIS A 86 0.64 -18.99 -2.78
N ALA A 87 0.84 -18.10 -1.80
CA ALA A 87 2.12 -17.47 -1.54
C ALA A 87 2.30 -17.09 -0.06
N ILE A 88 3.54 -16.92 0.36
CA ILE A 88 3.89 -16.19 1.60
C ILE A 88 4.33 -14.78 1.22
N ASN A 89 3.82 -13.79 1.92
CA ASN A 89 4.13 -12.39 1.71
C ASN A 89 4.66 -11.75 2.99
N PHE A 90 5.79 -11.07 2.88
CA PHE A 90 6.34 -10.18 3.88
C PHE A 90 6.06 -8.74 3.48
N ILE A 91 5.66 -7.90 4.45
CA ILE A 91 5.49 -6.45 4.26
C ILE A 91 6.17 -5.75 5.43
N TYR A 92 6.97 -4.73 5.12
CA TYR A 92 7.49 -3.78 6.10
C TYR A 92 6.95 -2.40 5.78
N ILE A 93 6.35 -1.74 6.77
CA ILE A 93 5.84 -0.37 6.67
C ILE A 93 6.60 0.50 7.65
N TYR A 94 7.10 1.63 7.15
CA TYR A 94 7.76 2.67 7.94
C TYR A 94 6.94 3.97 7.82
N PRO A 95 6.14 4.31 8.84
CA PRO A 95 5.44 5.59 8.93
C PRO A 95 6.41 6.76 8.93
N PHE A 96 5.95 7.92 8.44
CA PHE A 96 6.67 9.16 8.65
C PHE A 96 6.44 9.67 10.07
N GLU A 97 7.47 10.33 10.60
CA GLU A 97 7.43 10.92 11.94
C GLU A 97 6.61 12.21 11.95
N GLY A 98 6.06 12.53 13.12
CA GLY A 98 5.35 13.79 13.37
C GLY A 98 3.84 13.62 13.55
N LEU A 99 3.19 14.75 13.79
CA LEU A 99 1.75 14.84 14.04
C LEU A 99 0.97 15.07 12.75
N SER A 100 -0.25 14.53 12.71
CA SER A 100 -1.23 14.88 11.70
C SER A 100 -1.67 16.35 11.85
N ASN A 101 -2.46 16.89 10.91
CA ASN A 101 -3.07 18.21 11.10
C ASN A 101 -3.91 18.28 12.37
N MET A 102 -4.67 17.22 12.68
CA MET A 102 -5.48 17.13 13.89
C MET A 102 -4.62 16.96 15.15
N GLY A 103 -3.54 16.18 15.07
CA GLY A 103 -2.58 16.07 16.18
C GLY A 103 -1.93 17.41 16.50
N ASN A 104 -1.54 18.18 15.47
CA ASN A 104 -1.03 19.54 15.64
C ASN A 104 -2.07 20.49 16.24
N ASP A 105 -3.33 20.42 15.81
CA ASP A 105 -4.39 21.25 16.38
C ASP A 105 -4.58 20.95 17.87
N LEU A 106 -4.55 19.68 18.28
CA LEU A 106 -4.61 19.27 19.69
C LEU A 106 -3.40 19.76 20.50
N ALA A 107 -2.18 19.58 19.97
CA ALA A 107 -0.96 20.07 20.60
C ALA A 107 -0.94 21.60 20.79
N ASN A 108 -1.69 22.33 19.98
CA ASN A 108 -1.87 23.79 20.09
C ASN A 108 -3.14 24.18 20.89
N GLY A 109 -3.73 23.25 21.63
CA GLY A 109 -4.89 23.50 22.49
C GLY A 109 -6.23 23.66 21.77
N LYS A 110 -6.31 23.40 20.46
CA LYS A 110 -7.57 23.52 19.71
C LYS A 110 -8.43 22.28 19.91
N GLY A 111 -9.72 22.48 20.19
CA GLY A 111 -10.67 21.38 20.39
C GLY A 111 -10.65 20.76 21.79
N LEU A 112 -9.83 21.29 22.70
CA LEU A 112 -9.79 20.92 24.12
C LEU A 112 -10.67 21.87 24.94
N ALA A 113 -11.05 21.44 26.15
CA ALA A 113 -11.74 22.34 27.09
C ALA A 113 -10.78 23.43 27.60
N ALA A 114 -11.33 24.52 28.14
CA ALA A 114 -10.51 25.60 28.69
C ALA A 114 -9.54 25.07 29.76
N ASN A 115 -8.26 25.46 29.67
CA ASN A 115 -7.16 25.02 30.54
C ASN A 115 -6.83 23.52 30.47
N GLN A 116 -7.16 22.85 29.37
CA GLN A 116 -6.62 21.53 29.04
C GLN A 116 -5.60 21.64 27.92
N GLU A 117 -4.44 21.03 28.13
CA GLU A 117 -3.41 20.86 27.12
C GLU A 117 -3.19 19.37 26.89
N PHE A 118 -2.95 18.98 25.64
CA PHE A 118 -2.71 17.60 25.25
C PHE A 118 -1.77 17.61 24.04
N ASP A 119 -0.53 17.19 24.23
CA ASP A 119 0.44 17.03 23.15
C ASP A 119 0.64 15.54 22.82
N PRO A 120 0.04 15.02 21.72
CA PRO A 120 0.20 13.63 21.33
C PRO A 120 1.63 13.26 20.95
N SER A 121 2.52 14.23 20.67
CA SER A 121 3.92 13.96 20.33
C SER A 121 4.72 13.44 21.53
N LEU A 122 4.21 13.66 22.74
CA LEU A 122 4.79 13.15 23.98
C LEU A 122 4.43 11.68 24.24
N ALA A 123 3.50 11.09 23.48
CA ALA A 123 3.18 9.67 23.56
C ALA A 123 4.07 8.82 22.63
N PRO A 124 4.34 7.56 22.98
CA PRO A 124 4.90 6.57 22.05
C PRO A 124 4.00 6.39 20.84
N TYR A 125 4.59 6.42 19.65
CA TYR A 125 3.90 6.17 18.40
C TYR A 125 4.52 4.97 17.67
N PRO A 126 3.76 4.30 16.77
CA PRO A 126 4.31 3.21 15.99
C PRO A 126 5.43 3.68 15.03
N GLU A 127 6.62 3.14 15.19
CA GLU A 127 7.80 3.44 14.35
C GLU A 127 7.89 2.51 13.14
N SER A 128 7.39 1.28 13.26
CA SER A 128 7.34 0.34 12.14
C SER A 128 6.32 -0.76 12.33
N TYR A 129 5.91 -1.34 11.19
CA TYR A 129 5.07 -2.53 11.13
C TYR A 129 5.76 -3.60 10.29
N MET A 130 6.00 -4.77 10.87
CA MET A 130 6.51 -5.95 10.19
C MET A 130 5.40 -6.99 10.08
N MET A 131 5.14 -7.51 8.89
CA MET A 131 4.02 -8.42 8.64
C MET A 131 4.48 -9.68 7.93
N LEU A 132 3.95 -10.81 8.35
CA LEU A 132 4.09 -12.10 7.68
C LEU A 132 2.69 -12.66 7.37
N ASN A 133 2.40 -12.74 6.07
CA ASN A 133 1.07 -13.00 5.54
C ASN A 133 1.06 -14.28 4.70
N TYR A 134 -0.02 -15.03 4.81
CA TYR A 134 -0.44 -15.95 3.77
C TYR A 134 -1.28 -15.20 2.73
N GLN A 135 -0.92 -15.36 1.46
CA GLN A 135 -1.58 -14.70 0.33
C GLN A 135 -2.30 -15.74 -0.54
N ILE A 136 -3.57 -15.47 -0.87
CA ILE A 136 -4.38 -16.32 -1.76
C ILE A 136 -4.87 -15.48 -2.95
N THR A 137 -4.47 -15.87 -4.16
CA THR A 137 -4.91 -15.22 -5.40
C THR A 137 -6.29 -15.72 -5.83
N ALA A 138 -7.34 -15.02 -5.41
CA ALA A 138 -8.71 -15.38 -5.72
C ALA A 138 -9.07 -15.26 -7.21
N TYR A 139 -8.49 -14.28 -7.92
CA TYR A 139 -8.82 -14.03 -9.33
C TYR A 139 -7.61 -13.60 -10.14
N TYR A 140 -7.59 -14.03 -11.40
CA TYR A 140 -6.66 -13.57 -12.43
C TYR A 140 -7.45 -13.27 -13.71
N GLY A 141 -7.21 -12.10 -14.29
CA GLY A 141 -7.90 -11.66 -15.49
C GLY A 141 -7.08 -10.71 -16.35
N LYS A 142 -7.69 -10.24 -17.42
CA LYS A 142 -7.14 -9.27 -18.36
C LYS A 142 -8.13 -8.12 -18.49
N ILE A 143 -7.66 -6.88 -18.42
CA ILE A 143 -8.48 -5.68 -18.64
C ILE A 143 -7.91 -4.94 -19.83
N SER A 144 -8.77 -4.64 -20.82
CA SER A 144 -8.40 -3.78 -21.95
C SER A 144 -8.66 -2.33 -21.54
N LEU A 145 -7.60 -1.51 -21.45
CA LEU A 145 -7.75 -0.08 -21.22
C LEU A 145 -7.92 0.68 -22.54
N SER A 146 -7.41 0.13 -23.64
CA SER A 146 -7.61 0.65 -25.00
C SER A 146 -7.66 -0.52 -26.00
N LYS A 147 -7.94 -0.22 -27.28
CA LYS A 147 -7.91 -1.22 -28.36
C LYS A 147 -6.55 -1.93 -28.52
N LYS A 148 -5.47 -1.31 -28.05
CA LYS A 148 -4.09 -1.81 -28.21
C LYS A 148 -3.41 -2.16 -26.89
N PHE A 149 -4.06 -1.91 -25.75
CA PHE A 149 -3.44 -2.05 -24.44
C PHE A 149 -4.30 -2.92 -23.52
N VAL A 150 -3.76 -4.10 -23.22
CA VAL A 150 -4.36 -5.09 -22.33
C VAL A 150 -3.41 -5.32 -21.16
N MET A 151 -3.92 -5.16 -19.94
CA MET A 151 -3.16 -5.37 -18.70
C MET A 151 -3.64 -6.63 -18.00
N ASN A 152 -2.71 -7.35 -17.37
CA ASN A 152 -3.08 -8.50 -16.55
C ASN A 152 -3.35 -8.03 -15.12
N VAL A 153 -4.44 -8.52 -14.55
CA VAL A 153 -4.91 -8.15 -13.22
C VAL A 153 -4.96 -9.38 -12.34
N SER A 154 -4.50 -9.25 -11.10
CA SER A 154 -4.60 -10.29 -10.08
C SER A 154 -5.19 -9.71 -8.81
N LEU A 155 -6.27 -10.31 -8.32
CA LEU A 155 -6.89 -9.98 -7.03
C LEU A 155 -6.51 -11.07 -6.03
N TYR A 156 -6.09 -10.67 -4.84
CA TYR A 156 -5.69 -11.59 -3.78
C TYR A 156 -6.16 -11.12 -2.41
N GLY A 157 -6.31 -12.08 -1.49
CA GLY A 157 -6.48 -11.85 -0.07
C GLY A 157 -5.15 -12.04 0.68
N LEU A 158 -5.03 -11.40 1.83
CA LEU A 158 -3.92 -11.51 2.78
C LEU A 158 -4.49 -11.82 4.16
N ALA A 159 -3.86 -12.73 4.90
CA ALA A 159 -4.14 -12.94 6.31
C ALA A 159 -2.84 -13.37 7.01
N GLY A 160 -2.55 -12.81 8.18
CA GLY A 160 -1.26 -13.02 8.81
C GLY A 160 -1.12 -12.46 10.20
N LEU A 161 0.12 -12.49 10.66
CA LEU A 161 0.56 -11.89 11.91
C LEU A 161 1.41 -10.67 11.62
N MET A 162 1.42 -9.74 12.56
CA MET A 162 2.27 -8.57 12.48
C MET A 162 2.93 -8.27 13.82
N ASN A 163 4.08 -7.61 13.76
CA ASN A 163 4.72 -6.98 14.89
C ASN A 163 4.71 -5.47 14.65
N VAL A 164 4.29 -4.73 15.67
CA VAL A 164 4.29 -3.26 15.71
C VAL A 164 5.36 -2.85 16.69
N THR A 165 6.32 -2.04 16.24
CA THR A 165 7.38 -1.50 17.10
C THR A 165 7.05 -0.07 17.46
N PHE A 166 7.13 0.24 18.75
CA PHE A 166 7.09 1.58 19.32
C PHE A 166 8.48 1.94 19.84
N SER A 167 8.70 3.18 20.26
CA SER A 167 10.03 3.67 20.69
C SER A 167 10.67 2.85 21.82
N ASP A 168 9.88 2.28 22.73
CA ASP A 168 10.37 1.51 23.88
C ASP A 168 9.65 0.17 24.10
N SER A 169 8.74 -0.21 23.21
CA SER A 169 7.94 -1.43 23.33
C SER A 169 7.61 -2.04 21.96
N SER A 170 7.12 -3.27 21.95
CA SER A 170 6.61 -3.88 20.73
C SER A 170 5.40 -4.74 21.03
N SER A 171 4.49 -4.85 20.06
CA SER A 171 3.25 -5.61 20.19
C SER A 171 3.07 -6.54 19.01
N VAL A 172 2.41 -7.67 19.25
CA VAL A 172 2.02 -8.61 18.21
C VAL A 172 0.54 -8.40 17.90
N GLY A 173 0.22 -8.42 16.61
CA GLY A 173 -1.12 -8.25 16.10
C GLY A 173 -1.45 -9.23 15.00
N ALA A 174 -2.66 -9.07 14.48
CA ALA A 174 -3.16 -9.77 13.31
C ALA A 174 -3.42 -8.77 12.18
N VAL A 175 -3.29 -9.26 10.95
CA VAL A 175 -3.59 -8.49 9.74
C VAL A 175 -4.46 -9.32 8.81
N VAL A 176 -5.45 -8.66 8.23
CA VAL A 176 -6.28 -9.20 7.15
C VAL A 176 -6.38 -8.15 6.07
N GLY A 177 -6.40 -8.55 4.80
CA GLY A 177 -6.47 -7.57 3.74
C GLY A 177 -6.81 -8.16 2.40
N MET A 178 -6.92 -7.28 1.42
CA MET A 178 -7.03 -7.63 0.03
C MET A 178 -6.14 -6.71 -0.79
N GLY A 179 -5.69 -7.20 -1.93
CA GLY A 179 -4.90 -6.39 -2.83
C GLY A 179 -5.10 -6.75 -4.28
N GLN A 180 -4.69 -5.83 -5.14
CA GLN A 180 -4.81 -5.93 -6.58
C GLN A 180 -3.48 -5.57 -7.24
N LYS A 181 -2.98 -6.47 -8.08
CA LYS A 181 -1.80 -6.26 -8.93
C LYS A 181 -2.22 -6.01 -10.36
N PHE A 182 -1.57 -5.04 -10.99
CA PHE A 182 -1.76 -4.63 -12.37
C PHE A 182 -0.43 -4.74 -13.10
N TYR A 183 -0.27 -5.78 -13.92
CA TYR A 183 0.98 -6.05 -14.62
C TYR A 183 1.02 -5.38 -15.99
N PHE A 184 2.03 -4.55 -16.20
CA PHE A 184 2.33 -3.91 -17.49
C PHE A 184 3.04 -4.88 -18.44
N ASN A 185 3.88 -5.75 -17.89
CA ASN A 185 4.58 -6.81 -18.61
C ASN A 185 4.74 -8.05 -17.69
N ARG A 186 5.56 -9.02 -18.09
CA ARG A 186 5.72 -10.28 -17.34
C ARG A 186 6.45 -10.16 -16.01
N ASN A 187 7.09 -9.01 -15.76
CA ASN A 187 7.94 -8.79 -14.60
C ASN A 187 7.49 -7.57 -13.79
N PHE A 188 7.02 -6.50 -14.42
CA PHE A 188 6.66 -5.25 -13.74
C PHE A 188 5.15 -5.05 -13.63
N GLY A 189 4.73 -4.56 -12.47
CA GLY A 189 3.35 -4.13 -12.23
C GLY A 189 3.22 -3.08 -11.15
N LEU A 190 1.99 -2.59 -10.99
CA LEU A 190 1.55 -1.85 -9.80
C LEU A 190 0.88 -2.80 -8.83
N ARG A 191 1.01 -2.50 -7.55
CA ARG A 191 0.37 -3.20 -6.44
C ARG A 191 -0.43 -2.19 -5.63
N PHE A 192 -1.65 -2.55 -5.27
CA PHE A 192 -2.50 -1.80 -4.36
C PHE A 192 -2.99 -2.76 -3.28
N ASP A 193 -2.83 -2.41 -2.01
CA ASP A 193 -3.32 -3.21 -0.89
C ASP A 193 -4.23 -2.37 0.00
N LEU A 194 -5.31 -2.98 0.47
CA LEU A 194 -6.10 -2.51 1.59
C LEU A 194 -5.93 -3.51 2.75
N LEU A 195 -5.30 -3.06 3.83
CA LEU A 195 -4.97 -3.88 5.00
C LEU A 195 -5.74 -3.38 6.22
N GLY A 196 -6.47 -4.28 6.87
CA GLY A 196 -7.00 -4.11 8.21
C GLY A 196 -6.07 -4.76 9.23
N MET A 197 -5.71 -4.02 10.27
CA MET A 197 -4.76 -4.42 11.29
C MET A 197 -5.37 -4.30 12.67
N MET A 198 -5.08 -5.27 13.52
CA MET A 198 -5.54 -5.32 14.91
C MET A 198 -4.37 -5.64 15.83
N TYR A 199 -4.12 -4.80 16.82
CA TYR A 199 -3.01 -4.95 17.77
C TYR A 199 -3.29 -4.19 19.06
N GLN A 200 -2.62 -4.57 20.15
CA GLN A 200 -2.63 -3.83 21.39
C GLN A 200 -1.47 -2.81 21.39
N GLY A 201 -1.67 -1.63 21.95
CA GLY A 201 -0.61 -0.63 22.08
C GLY A 201 -0.93 0.42 23.14
N PRO A 202 0.02 1.30 23.45
CA PRO A 202 -0.16 2.36 24.42
C PRO A 202 -1.27 3.34 23.98
N ASP A 203 -2.18 3.66 24.89
CA ASP A 203 -3.20 4.69 24.70
C ASP A 203 -2.68 6.05 25.13
N ALA A 204 -2.44 6.95 24.17
CA ALA A 204 -1.99 8.31 24.43
C ALA A 204 -2.92 9.10 25.38
N THR A 205 -4.22 8.76 25.44
CA THR A 205 -5.21 9.45 26.27
C THR A 205 -5.20 9.01 27.73
N SER A 206 -4.55 7.87 28.04
CA SER A 206 -4.43 7.33 29.41
C SER A 206 -3.31 7.97 30.24
N ALA A 207 -2.53 8.89 29.64
CA ALA A 207 -1.33 9.41 30.25
C ALA A 207 -1.59 10.12 31.58
N PRO A 208 -0.71 9.93 32.59
CA PRO A 208 -0.71 10.75 33.79
C PRO A 208 -0.60 12.24 33.42
N ASN A 209 -1.52 13.06 33.90
CA ASN A 209 -1.63 14.49 33.58
C ASN A 209 -1.93 14.81 32.10
N GLY A 210 -2.49 13.87 31.33
CA GLY A 210 -3.05 14.15 30.01
C GLY A 210 -2.05 14.62 28.96
N LEU A 211 -0.77 14.22 29.05
CA LEU A 211 0.30 14.69 28.14
C LEU A 211 0.38 16.23 28.06
N ASP A 212 0.14 16.90 29.18
CA ASP A 212 0.31 18.34 29.31
C ASP A 212 1.81 18.70 29.15
N PRO A 213 2.20 19.51 28.14
CA PRO A 213 3.59 19.85 27.87
C PRO A 213 4.23 20.75 28.95
N ASP A 214 3.44 21.38 29.82
CA ASP A 214 3.95 22.10 30.99
C ASP A 214 4.41 21.14 32.09
N LEU A 215 3.75 19.99 32.22
CA LEU A 215 4.03 18.97 33.23
C LEU A 215 4.94 17.84 32.73
N VAL A 216 4.89 17.54 31.44
CA VAL A 216 5.62 16.44 30.80
C VAL A 216 6.63 17.03 29.82
N LYS A 217 7.93 16.92 30.14
CA LYS A 217 9.03 17.53 29.35
C LYS A 217 9.71 16.58 28.38
N SER A 218 9.37 15.30 28.41
CA SER A 218 9.93 14.27 27.53
C SER A 218 8.86 13.24 27.19
N GLN A 219 9.07 12.51 26.10
CA GLN A 219 8.20 11.42 25.71
C GLN A 219 7.99 10.44 26.88
N VAL A 220 6.74 10.09 27.16
CA VAL A 220 6.39 9.14 28.22
C VAL A 220 6.67 7.72 27.73
N SER A 221 7.03 6.82 28.64
CA SER A 221 7.26 5.41 28.31
C SER A 221 5.94 4.69 28.01
N SER A 222 5.94 3.73 27.09
CA SER A 222 4.75 2.88 26.84
C SER A 222 4.27 2.19 28.13
N SER A 223 5.19 1.85 29.04
CA SER A 223 4.87 1.22 30.33
C SER A 223 4.08 2.10 31.30
N SER A 224 4.05 3.41 31.07
CA SER A 224 3.31 4.38 31.89
C SER A 224 1.90 4.67 31.38
N LEU A 225 1.53 4.06 30.26
CA LEU A 225 0.24 4.20 29.59
C LEU A 225 -0.55 2.89 29.70
N ASP A 226 -1.87 3.00 29.72
CA ASP A 226 -2.75 1.86 29.58
C ASP A 226 -2.67 1.29 28.16
N GLU A 227 -2.80 -0.03 28.04
CA GLU A 227 -2.88 -0.68 26.73
C GLU A 227 -4.31 -0.69 26.22
N THR A 228 -4.49 -0.35 24.94
CA THR A 228 -5.79 -0.42 24.25
C THR A 228 -5.68 -1.20 22.94
N LEU A 229 -6.81 -1.73 22.48
CA LEU A 229 -6.90 -2.46 21.22
C LEU A 229 -7.13 -1.48 20.07
N PHE A 230 -6.17 -1.40 19.16
CA PHE A 230 -6.26 -0.59 17.96
C PHE A 230 -6.77 -1.39 16.77
N PHE A 231 -7.65 -0.75 16.00
CA PHE A 231 -8.03 -1.19 14.65
C PHE A 231 -7.57 -0.14 13.65
N ARG A 232 -6.62 -0.51 12.77
CA ARG A 232 -6.07 0.39 11.76
C ARG A 232 -6.36 -0.12 10.35
N THR A 233 -6.65 0.81 9.44
CA THR A 233 -6.81 0.51 8.01
C THR A 233 -5.71 1.22 7.23
N PHE A 234 -4.92 0.47 6.47
CA PHE A 234 -3.87 1.00 5.60
C PHE A 234 -4.22 0.78 4.14
N PHE A 235 -3.98 1.81 3.34
CA PHE A 235 -3.98 1.72 1.89
C PHE A 235 -2.54 1.87 1.38
N ASN A 236 -1.99 0.81 0.80
CA ASN A 236 -0.66 0.82 0.20
C ASN A 236 -0.75 0.82 -1.32
N PHE A 237 0.14 1.55 -1.97
CA PHE A 237 0.32 1.48 -3.41
C PHE A 237 1.80 1.52 -3.77
N GLY A 238 2.22 0.75 -4.76
CA GLY A 238 3.63 0.64 -5.10
C GLY A 238 3.91 -0.11 -6.39
N LEU A 239 5.20 -0.24 -6.69
CA LEU A 239 5.69 -1.06 -7.80
C LEU A 239 6.00 -2.47 -7.31
N VAL A 240 5.81 -3.44 -8.19
CA VAL A 240 6.21 -4.83 -7.98
C VAL A 240 7.02 -5.33 -9.17
N TYR A 241 8.06 -6.09 -8.87
CA TYR A 241 8.93 -6.79 -9.81
C TYR A 241 8.94 -8.29 -9.50
N LEU A 242 8.54 -9.10 -10.49
CA LEU A 242 8.45 -10.55 -10.44
C LEU A 242 9.67 -11.17 -11.14
N LEU A 243 10.45 -11.94 -10.39
CA LEU A 243 11.66 -12.65 -10.82
C LEU A 243 11.32 -13.99 -11.45
#